data_AF-A0AAE0BP79-F1
#
_entry.id   AF-A0AAE0BP79-F1
#
_cell.length_a   1.000
_cell.length_b   1.000
_cell.length_c   1.000
_cell.angle_alpha   90.00
_cell.angle_beta   90.00
_cell.angle_gamma   90.00
#
_symmetry.space_group_name_H-M   'P 1'
#
loop_
_entity.id
_entity.type
_entity.pdbx_description
1 polymer ?
#
loop_
_entity_poly.entity_id
_entity_poly.type
_entity_poly.pdbx_seq_one_letter_code
_entity_poly.pdbx_strand_id
1 'polypeptide(L)'
;ASFQLQNQMQAIAQLEDTDRRIKRSDVKAGDLVRHLKEARAVFREDVIECVQRGAWFRVTLFMRWKQGDWSTGPGEATQDALRAVGNLVRGMFSVCIYMLDLFRAAGERAALFSYLPEFYAEVTVDSFHALRRGDPPFVAAAGVEERGLSGMVTFLVQHFNDSRAVNPDIRDMLLQSISVLLQYREYVQRFEVNEAARQDMIPSLLSCFDARFWIPISNILLRLIKGTGFGQRSRHRPECSSTVFQGVLCDTCHEQPLLFSSFTNRIFNTLNWTITEFSVAMKEMQDAISKRQVSDLQQHQRKCTIMFELSVNLGRILEFLTLRLAPLFLEGCEMNLTRLCESLVFLLSHTTCGPDAHLFDNTLRLQMQPLEKINHALILAPCVGILLSLHRAEQAAKAAGTPTAHSLVDTLLTMELSCSLEHFKFLRSFQWAEAFPEDASLTVMMSELEELFNMLEQRMSDRRAERAQREAERAEGKGKQIETDDSLCSICYASTIDTEFLPCKHQSCKRCISRQLINSARCFFCNATVDSISPIAVTDVPNDSQTDDQ
;
A
#
# COMPACT_ATOMS: atom_id res chain seq x y z
N ALA A 1 -19.00 4.86 23.77
CA ALA A 1 -19.10 6.23 24.33
C ALA A 1 -18.42 7.29 23.44
N SER A 2 -17.09 7.26 23.25
CA SER A 2 -16.39 8.30 22.46
C SER A 2 -16.79 8.34 20.98
N PHE A 3 -16.96 7.18 20.32
CA PHE A 3 -17.42 7.10 18.93
C PHE A 3 -18.85 7.62 18.75
N GLN A 4 -19.76 7.20 19.64
CA GLN A 4 -21.14 7.68 19.67
C GLN A 4 -21.21 9.19 19.91
N LEU A 5 -20.42 9.72 20.86
CA LEU A 5 -20.29 11.16 21.10
C LEU A 5 -19.85 11.91 19.83
N GLN A 6 -18.83 11.42 19.14
CA GLN A 6 -18.32 12.03 17.90
C GLN A 6 -19.36 12.04 16.79
N ASN A 7 -20.10 10.94 16.61
CA ASN A 7 -21.19 10.85 15.63
C ASN A 7 -22.32 11.83 15.97
N GLN A 8 -22.74 11.92 17.25
CA GLN A 8 -23.78 12.85 17.65
C GLN A 8 -23.34 14.32 17.51
N MET A 9 -22.09 14.64 17.83
CA MET A 9 -21.53 15.97 17.59
C MET A 9 -21.49 16.32 16.09
N GLN A 10 -21.16 15.36 15.23
CA GLN A 10 -21.18 15.54 13.78
C GLN A 10 -22.60 15.74 13.25
N ALA A 11 -23.59 14.99 13.76
CA ALA A 11 -25.00 15.18 13.43
C ALA A 11 -25.49 16.58 13.83
N ILE A 12 -25.13 17.07 15.01
CA ILE A 12 -25.44 18.46 15.44
C ILE A 12 -24.83 19.47 14.47
N ALA A 13 -23.57 19.30 14.07
CA ALA A 13 -22.91 20.21 13.13
C ALA A 13 -23.60 20.24 11.75
N GLN A 14 -24.06 19.08 11.25
CA GLN A 14 -24.82 18.99 9.99
C GLN A 14 -26.18 19.69 10.08
N LEU A 15 -26.88 19.56 11.21
CA LEU A 15 -28.14 20.28 11.45
C LEU A 15 -27.92 21.80 11.53
N GLU A 16 -26.82 22.25 12.12
CA GLU A 16 -26.44 23.66 12.15
C GLU A 16 -26.10 24.22 10.77
N ASP A 17 -25.46 23.43 9.90
CA ASP A 17 -25.24 23.82 8.50
C ASP A 17 -26.55 23.94 7.72
N THR A 18 -27.50 23.03 7.98
CA THR A 18 -28.83 23.06 7.36
C THR A 18 -29.61 24.32 7.79
N ASP A 19 -29.52 24.71 9.07
CA ASP A 19 -30.10 25.95 9.61
C ASP A 19 -29.51 27.19 8.92
N ARG A 20 -28.19 27.20 8.65
CA ARG A 20 -27.52 28.27 7.89
C ARG A 20 -27.99 28.33 6.43
N ARG A 21 -28.24 27.18 5.79
CA ARG A 21 -28.76 27.11 4.41
C ARG A 21 -30.19 27.64 4.31
N ILE A 22 -31.04 27.28 5.28
CA ILE A 22 -32.43 27.77 5.33
C ILE A 22 -32.46 29.29 5.54
N LYS A 23 -31.61 29.84 6.43
CA LYS A 23 -31.49 31.29 6.64
C LYS A 23 -31.02 32.05 5.40
N ARG A 24 -30.31 31.39 4.48
CA ARG A 24 -29.89 31.95 3.19
C ARG A 24 -30.94 31.78 2.09
N SER A 25 -31.99 31.00 2.32
CA SER A 25 -33.10 30.80 1.38
C SER A 25 -34.30 31.68 1.77
N ASP A 26 -34.99 32.26 0.79
CA ASP A 26 -36.16 33.13 1.00
C ASP A 26 -37.46 32.34 1.34
N VAL A 27 -37.33 31.09 1.77
CA VAL A 27 -38.46 30.18 2.01
C VAL A 27 -38.93 30.31 3.46
N LYS A 28 -40.23 30.57 3.66
CA LYS A 28 -40.89 30.52 4.98
C LYS A 28 -40.96 29.08 5.50
N ALA A 29 -39.88 28.62 6.11
CA ALA A 29 -39.72 27.23 6.57
C ALA A 29 -39.96 27.06 8.09
N GLY A 30 -41.02 27.66 8.65
CA GLY A 30 -41.28 27.69 10.09
C GLY A 30 -41.34 26.30 10.75
N ASP A 31 -42.08 25.37 10.14
CA ASP A 31 -42.19 23.99 10.64
C ASP A 31 -40.87 23.21 10.49
N LEU A 32 -40.11 23.46 9.42
CA LEU A 32 -38.80 22.85 9.20
C LEU A 32 -37.79 23.31 10.26
N VAL A 33 -37.78 24.61 10.59
CA VAL A 33 -36.93 25.19 11.64
C VAL A 33 -37.32 24.63 13.02
N ARG A 34 -38.62 24.38 13.26
CA ARG A 34 -39.08 23.72 14.50
C ARG A 34 -38.56 22.29 14.59
N HIS A 35 -38.74 21.47 13.56
CA HIS A 35 -38.22 20.09 13.54
C HIS A 35 -36.69 20.03 13.67
N LEU A 36 -35.95 20.95 13.04
CA LEU A 36 -34.49 21.03 13.21
C LEU A 36 -34.06 21.39 14.63
N LYS A 37 -34.85 22.22 15.35
CA LYS A 37 -34.60 22.50 16.76
C LYS A 37 -34.87 21.27 17.63
N GLU A 38 -35.96 20.55 17.39
CA GLU A 38 -36.31 19.32 18.10
C GLU A 38 -35.25 18.23 17.90
N ALA A 39 -34.86 17.96 16.64
CA ALA A 39 -33.82 16.98 16.33
C ALA A 39 -32.48 17.32 17.01
N ARG A 40 -32.09 18.59 17.00
CA ARG A 40 -30.86 19.05 17.68
C ARG A 40 -30.95 18.95 19.20
N ALA A 41 -32.13 19.11 19.79
CA ALA A 41 -32.33 18.91 21.23
C ALA A 41 -32.07 17.44 21.60
N VAL A 42 -32.62 16.49 20.84
CA VAL A 42 -32.39 15.05 21.04
C VAL A 42 -30.90 14.71 20.94
N PHE A 43 -30.21 15.14 19.88
CA PHE A 43 -28.77 14.87 19.76
C PHE A 43 -27.94 15.56 20.86
N ARG A 44 -28.35 16.74 21.34
CA ARG A 44 -27.68 17.41 22.47
C ARG A 44 -27.88 16.66 23.77
N GLU A 45 -29.07 16.12 24.03
CA GLU A 45 -29.33 15.28 25.20
C GLU A 45 -28.46 14.02 25.16
N ASP A 46 -28.36 13.33 24.02
CA ASP A 46 -27.46 12.19 23.84
C ASP A 46 -25.99 12.54 24.11
N VAL A 47 -25.54 13.72 23.63
CA VAL A 47 -24.18 14.22 23.87
C VAL A 47 -23.96 14.48 25.36
N ILE A 48 -24.92 15.14 26.03
CA ILE A 48 -24.87 15.41 27.48
C ILE A 48 -24.78 14.09 28.25
N GLU A 49 -25.62 13.11 27.90
CA GLU A 49 -25.61 11.81 28.54
C GLU A 49 -24.28 11.07 28.30
N CYS A 50 -23.75 11.11 27.08
CA CYS A 50 -22.45 10.55 26.76
C CYS A 50 -21.31 11.20 27.56
N VAL A 51 -21.34 12.52 27.73
CA VAL A 51 -20.36 13.27 28.55
C VAL A 51 -20.51 12.91 30.02
N GLN A 52 -21.74 12.82 30.54
CA GLN A 52 -22.00 12.41 31.93
C GLN A 52 -21.50 10.99 32.18
N ARG A 53 -21.85 10.03 31.31
CA ARG A 53 -21.35 8.64 31.37
C ARG A 53 -19.82 8.61 31.28
N GLY A 54 -19.23 9.38 30.37
CA GLY A 54 -17.78 9.51 30.24
C GLY A 54 -17.10 10.05 31.51
N ALA A 55 -17.70 11.06 32.14
CA ALA A 55 -17.23 11.61 33.41
C ALA A 55 -17.33 10.57 34.54
N TRP A 56 -18.44 9.83 34.62
CA TRP A 56 -18.61 8.71 35.53
C TRP A 56 -17.53 7.64 35.33
N PHE A 57 -17.28 7.22 34.08
CA PHE A 57 -16.21 6.26 33.78
C PHE A 57 -14.84 6.79 34.17
N ARG A 58 -14.54 8.06 33.89
CA ARG A 58 -13.26 8.68 34.26
C ARG A 58 -13.06 8.74 35.77
N VAL A 59 -14.08 9.21 36.52
CA VAL A 59 -14.05 9.29 37.99
C VAL A 59 -13.97 7.90 38.62
N THR A 60 -14.68 6.94 38.04
CA THR A 60 -14.73 5.57 38.57
C THR A 60 -13.42 4.85 38.28
N LEU A 61 -12.98 4.80 37.02
CA LEU A 61 -11.89 3.93 36.56
C LEU A 61 -10.51 4.61 36.51
N PHE A 62 -10.43 5.88 36.12
CA PHE A 62 -9.17 6.51 35.70
C PHE A 62 -8.65 7.63 36.63
N MET A 63 -9.08 7.71 37.88
CA MET A 63 -8.57 8.75 38.80
C MET A 63 -7.15 8.43 39.30
N ARG A 64 -6.23 9.42 39.22
CA ARG A 64 -4.82 9.29 39.63
C ARG A 64 -4.61 8.69 41.03
N TRP A 65 -5.39 9.15 42.00
CA TRP A 65 -5.29 8.66 43.38
C TRP A 65 -5.74 7.19 43.53
N LYS A 66 -6.52 6.63 42.58
CA LYS A 66 -6.88 5.20 42.55
C LYS A 66 -5.83 4.32 41.87
N GLN A 67 -4.93 4.91 41.07
CA GLN A 67 -3.90 4.18 40.32
C GLN A 67 -2.52 4.19 40.99
N GLY A 68 -2.29 5.05 41.99
CA GLY A 68 -1.01 5.20 42.69
C GLY A 68 -0.62 4.03 43.60
N ASP A 69 0.66 4.01 43.99
CA ASP A 69 1.22 3.07 44.98
C ASP A 69 0.84 3.53 46.40
N TRP A 70 0.11 2.70 47.15
CA TRP A 70 -0.50 3.07 48.45
C TRP A 70 0.44 2.83 49.64
N SER A 71 1.76 2.94 49.45
CA SER A 71 2.73 2.71 50.52
C SER A 71 2.68 3.75 51.65
N THR A 72 1.93 4.86 51.53
CA THR A 72 1.83 5.90 52.56
C THR A 72 0.43 6.53 52.70
N GLY A 73 -0.48 5.89 53.48
CA GLY A 73 -1.67 6.46 54.18
C GLY A 73 -2.83 7.11 53.37
N PRO A 74 -4.07 7.31 53.90
CA PRO A 74 -4.56 7.19 55.29
C PRO A 74 -5.76 6.21 55.50
N GLY A 75 -5.98 5.73 56.74
CA GLY A 75 -7.23 5.18 57.31
C GLY A 75 -7.85 3.89 56.72
N GLU A 76 -7.90 2.81 57.53
CA GLU A 76 -8.33 1.45 57.14
C GLU A 76 -9.71 1.35 56.44
N ALA A 77 -10.73 2.11 56.88
CA ALA A 77 -12.09 1.96 56.33
C ALA A 77 -12.33 2.69 54.98
N THR A 78 -11.52 3.70 54.65
CA THR A 78 -11.56 4.39 53.35
C THR A 78 -10.63 3.73 52.34
N GLN A 79 -9.67 2.93 52.79
CA GLN A 79 -8.75 2.19 51.93
C GLN A 79 -9.42 1.05 51.15
N ASP A 80 -10.42 0.36 51.71
CA ASP A 80 -10.96 -0.85 51.07
C ASP A 80 -11.87 -0.58 49.87
N ALA A 81 -12.75 0.43 49.95
CA ALA A 81 -13.58 0.86 48.82
C ALA A 81 -12.74 1.49 47.69
N LEU A 82 -11.60 2.09 48.03
CA LEU A 82 -10.70 2.76 47.09
C LEU A 82 -9.69 1.79 46.46
N ARG A 83 -9.24 0.78 47.20
CA ARG A 83 -8.50 -0.39 46.69
C ARG A 83 -9.34 -1.20 45.70
N ALA A 84 -10.63 -1.43 46.00
CA ALA A 84 -11.53 -2.21 45.15
C ALA A 84 -11.68 -1.66 43.71
N VAL A 85 -11.56 -0.34 43.53
CA VAL A 85 -11.72 0.30 42.21
C VAL A 85 -10.39 0.46 41.45
N GLY A 86 -9.27 0.69 42.16
CA GLY A 86 -7.93 0.52 41.57
C GLY A 86 -7.67 -0.93 41.08
N ASN A 87 -8.29 -1.89 41.77
CA ASN A 87 -8.34 -3.29 41.36
C ASN A 87 -9.17 -3.55 40.11
N LEU A 88 -10.08 -2.64 39.70
CA LEU A 88 -10.93 -2.88 38.53
C LEU A 88 -10.17 -2.70 37.21
N VAL A 89 -9.35 -1.65 37.09
CA VAL A 89 -8.49 -1.43 35.92
C VAL A 89 -7.37 -2.47 35.85
N ARG A 90 -6.77 -2.80 37.01
CA ARG A 90 -5.83 -3.92 37.14
C ARG A 90 -6.48 -5.27 36.83
N GLY A 91 -7.73 -5.45 37.24
CA GLY A 91 -8.55 -6.64 36.96
C GLY A 91 -8.88 -6.75 35.48
N MET A 92 -9.25 -5.66 34.82
CA MET A 92 -9.46 -5.62 33.37
C MET A 92 -8.18 -5.97 32.61
N PHE A 93 -7.04 -5.42 33.01
CA PHE A 93 -5.75 -5.81 32.43
C PHE A 93 -5.40 -7.28 32.69
N SER A 94 -5.70 -7.80 33.89
CA SER A 94 -5.50 -9.20 34.24
C SER A 94 -6.40 -10.13 33.43
N VAL A 95 -7.65 -9.72 33.14
CA VAL A 95 -8.56 -10.43 32.24
C VAL A 95 -8.01 -10.40 30.82
N CYS A 96 -7.47 -9.26 30.34
CA CYS A 96 -6.78 -9.24 29.04
C CYS A 96 -5.63 -10.26 29.02
N ILE A 97 -4.76 -10.29 30.03
CA ILE A 97 -3.66 -11.27 30.10
C ILE A 97 -4.19 -12.70 30.10
N TYR A 98 -5.22 -12.99 30.90
CA TYR A 98 -5.85 -14.30 30.93
C TYR A 98 -6.41 -14.72 29.57
N MET A 99 -7.11 -13.81 28.88
CA MET A 99 -7.65 -14.07 27.55
C MET A 99 -6.53 -14.28 26.51
N LEU A 100 -5.45 -13.50 26.58
CA LEU A 100 -4.27 -13.69 25.73
C LEU A 100 -3.61 -15.07 25.95
N ASP A 101 -3.47 -15.49 27.22
CA ASP A 101 -2.97 -16.82 27.55
C ASP A 101 -3.93 -17.94 27.08
N LEU A 102 -5.25 -17.71 27.15
CA LEU A 102 -6.25 -18.63 26.60
C LEU A 102 -6.12 -18.77 25.08
N PHE A 103 -6.03 -17.65 24.34
CA PHE A 103 -5.83 -17.67 22.89
C PHE A 103 -4.55 -18.40 22.50
N ARG A 104 -3.46 -18.15 23.22
CA ARG A 104 -2.18 -18.84 23.01
C ARG A 104 -2.30 -20.35 23.24
N ALA A 105 -2.85 -20.76 24.39
CA ALA A 105 -3.00 -22.18 24.73
C ALA A 105 -3.99 -22.92 23.80
N ALA A 106 -5.06 -22.25 23.38
CA ALA A 106 -5.99 -22.79 22.40
C ALA A 106 -5.37 -22.84 20.99
N GLY A 107 -4.51 -21.87 20.66
CA GLY A 107 -3.78 -21.80 19.39
C GLY A 107 -2.91 -23.03 19.13
N GLU A 108 -2.28 -23.58 20.17
CA GLU A 108 -1.51 -24.84 20.14
C GLU A 108 -2.40 -26.07 19.86
N ARG A 109 -3.70 -25.97 20.13
CA ARG A 109 -4.67 -27.06 19.97
C ARG A 109 -5.65 -26.71 18.85
N ALA A 110 -5.24 -26.97 17.61
CA ALA A 110 -5.94 -26.55 16.39
C ALA A 110 -7.47 -26.73 16.42
N ALA A 111 -7.98 -27.86 16.94
CA ALA A 111 -9.41 -28.13 17.02
C ALA A 111 -10.17 -27.21 18.00
N LEU A 112 -9.54 -26.73 19.08
CA LEU A 112 -10.18 -25.94 20.12
C LEU A 112 -10.26 -24.45 19.78
N PHE A 113 -9.28 -23.92 19.04
CA PHE A 113 -9.23 -22.51 18.68
C PHE A 113 -10.48 -22.05 17.92
N SER A 114 -11.00 -22.88 17.01
CA SER A 114 -12.21 -22.57 16.23
C SER A 114 -13.51 -22.50 17.06
N TYR A 115 -13.50 -22.99 18.30
CA TYR A 115 -14.65 -22.89 19.21
C TYR A 115 -14.57 -21.69 20.16
N LEU A 116 -13.47 -20.92 20.14
CA LEU A 116 -13.37 -19.72 20.95
C LEU A 116 -14.35 -18.65 20.44
N PRO A 117 -15.19 -18.07 21.31
CA PRO A 117 -16.10 -17.00 20.91
C PRO A 117 -15.34 -15.77 20.41
N GLU A 118 -15.77 -15.23 19.27
CA GLU A 118 -15.19 -14.03 18.65
C GLU A 118 -15.20 -12.82 19.59
N PHE A 119 -16.26 -12.69 20.39
CA PHE A 119 -16.40 -11.65 21.42
C PHE A 119 -15.23 -11.63 22.42
N TYR A 120 -14.54 -12.75 22.66
CA TYR A 120 -13.37 -12.75 23.55
C TYR A 120 -12.21 -11.97 22.94
N ALA A 121 -12.03 -12.02 21.62
CA ALA A 121 -11.03 -11.24 20.91
C ALA A 121 -11.40 -9.75 20.94
N GLU A 122 -12.66 -9.43 20.65
CA GLU A 122 -13.19 -8.06 20.69
C GLU A 122 -12.98 -7.42 22.05
N VAL A 123 -13.47 -8.05 23.12
CA VAL A 123 -13.34 -7.53 24.48
C VAL A 123 -11.88 -7.36 24.86
N THR A 124 -11.00 -8.28 24.48
CA THR A 124 -9.57 -8.21 24.81
C THR A 124 -8.91 -6.99 24.15
N VAL A 125 -9.17 -6.77 22.85
CA VAL A 125 -8.63 -5.64 22.08
C VAL A 125 -9.21 -4.32 22.56
N ASP A 126 -10.53 -4.25 22.74
CA ASP A 126 -11.22 -3.04 23.19
C ASP A 126 -10.81 -2.65 24.60
N SER A 127 -10.72 -3.62 25.51
CA SER A 127 -10.28 -3.39 26.88
C SER A 127 -8.84 -2.88 26.90
N PHE A 128 -7.95 -3.50 26.11
CA PHE A 128 -6.57 -3.02 26.00
C PHE A 128 -6.48 -1.59 25.45
N HIS A 129 -7.25 -1.26 24.42
CA HIS A 129 -7.26 0.10 23.88
C HIS A 129 -7.95 1.11 24.81
N ALA A 130 -8.92 0.69 25.62
CA ALA A 130 -9.50 1.51 26.67
C ALA A 130 -8.48 1.83 27.77
N LEU A 131 -7.67 0.85 28.19
CA LEU A 131 -6.57 1.04 29.14
C LEU A 131 -5.52 2.01 28.59
N ARG A 132 -5.11 1.79 27.34
CA ARG A 132 -4.11 2.61 26.65
C ARG A 132 -4.52 4.06 26.52
N ARG A 133 -5.80 4.32 26.22
CA ARG A 133 -6.35 5.67 26.04
C ARG A 133 -6.80 6.32 27.35
N GLY A 134 -6.63 5.65 28.48
CA GLY A 134 -6.94 6.22 29.79
C GLY A 134 -6.20 7.54 30.02
N ASP A 135 -6.83 8.46 30.75
CA ASP A 135 -6.19 9.70 31.19
C ASP A 135 -6.27 9.82 32.73
N PRO A 136 -5.16 9.54 33.45
CA PRO A 136 -3.83 9.21 32.91
C PRO A 136 -3.77 7.78 32.32
N PRO A 137 -2.76 7.47 31.47
CA PRO A 137 -2.55 6.12 30.95
C PRO A 137 -2.41 5.11 32.08
N PHE A 138 -3.00 3.92 31.93
CA PHE A 138 -2.82 2.86 32.91
C PHE A 138 -1.35 2.41 32.95
N VAL A 139 -0.76 2.45 34.13
CA VAL A 139 0.58 1.93 34.41
C VAL A 139 0.44 0.71 35.31
N ALA A 140 0.89 -0.45 34.84
CA ALA A 140 0.91 -1.67 35.64
C ALA A 140 2.25 -1.77 36.38
N ALA A 141 2.37 -2.73 37.30
CA ALA A 141 3.68 -3.11 37.82
C ALA A 141 4.57 -3.53 36.63
N ALA A 142 5.81 -3.03 36.57
CA ALA A 142 6.65 -3.10 35.37
C ALA A 142 6.69 -4.47 34.68
N GLY A 143 6.80 -5.58 35.44
CA GLY A 143 6.83 -6.94 34.87
C GLY A 143 5.47 -7.48 34.39
N VAL A 144 4.35 -7.05 34.99
CA VAL A 144 2.99 -7.46 34.56
C VAL A 144 2.59 -6.69 33.30
N GLU A 145 2.97 -5.40 33.24
CA GLU A 145 2.78 -4.58 32.05
C GLU A 145 3.52 -5.14 30.84
N GLU A 146 4.79 -5.52 31.03
CA GLU A 146 5.61 -6.13 29.98
C GLU A 146 5.02 -7.45 29.47
N ARG A 147 4.60 -8.34 30.38
CA ARG A 147 3.95 -9.61 30.00
C ARG A 147 2.67 -9.37 29.20
N GLY A 148 1.79 -8.48 29.68
CA GLY A 148 0.52 -8.23 29.00
C GLY A 148 0.69 -7.54 27.66
N LEU A 149 1.62 -6.59 27.54
CA LEU A 149 1.89 -5.90 26.28
C LEU A 149 2.59 -6.81 25.26
N SER A 150 3.56 -7.60 25.69
CA SER A 150 4.20 -8.59 24.82
C SER A 150 3.19 -9.64 24.34
N GLY A 151 2.35 -10.15 25.25
CA GLY A 151 1.26 -11.08 24.91
C GLY A 151 0.26 -10.48 23.93
N MET A 152 -0.09 -9.20 24.09
CA MET A 152 -0.96 -8.48 23.16
C MET A 152 -0.33 -8.37 21.77
N VAL A 153 0.95 -7.97 21.68
CA VAL A 153 1.67 -7.91 20.40
C VAL A 153 1.67 -9.28 19.72
N THR A 154 2.05 -10.34 20.45
CA THR A 154 2.05 -11.72 19.94
C THR A 154 0.67 -12.14 19.43
N PHE A 155 -0.39 -11.90 20.20
CA PHE A 155 -1.76 -12.22 19.80
C PHE A 155 -2.17 -11.48 18.51
N LEU A 156 -1.88 -10.18 18.43
CA LEU A 156 -2.21 -9.38 17.25
C LEU A 156 -1.51 -9.92 16.00
N VAL A 157 -0.19 -10.15 16.06
CA VAL A 157 0.61 -10.54 14.87
C VAL A 157 0.38 -12.00 14.45
N GLN A 158 0.04 -12.90 15.37
CA GLN A 158 -0.21 -14.30 15.03
C GLN A 158 -1.62 -14.56 14.49
N HIS A 159 -2.60 -13.72 14.84
CA HIS A 159 -4.00 -14.03 14.54
C HIS A 159 -4.66 -13.14 13.48
N PHE A 160 -4.07 -12.01 13.06
CA PHE A 160 -4.69 -11.16 12.02
C PHE A 160 -4.80 -11.84 10.65
N ASN A 161 -3.94 -12.82 10.37
CA ASN A 161 -3.94 -13.62 9.14
C ASN A 161 -4.19 -15.12 9.39
N ASP A 162 -4.73 -15.47 10.56
CA ASP A 162 -4.99 -16.86 10.91
C ASP A 162 -6.25 -17.36 10.20
N SER A 163 -6.10 -18.39 9.36
CA SER A 163 -7.20 -18.96 8.58
C SER A 163 -8.34 -19.50 9.45
N ARG A 164 -8.08 -19.83 10.72
CA ARG A 164 -9.08 -20.33 11.67
C ARG A 164 -10.03 -19.24 12.17
N ALA A 165 -9.63 -17.97 12.13
CA ALA A 165 -10.51 -16.85 12.45
C ALA A 165 -11.42 -16.58 11.24
N VAL A 166 -12.58 -17.25 11.18
CA VAL A 166 -13.45 -17.21 9.99
C VAL A 166 -14.04 -15.82 9.75
N ASN A 167 -14.43 -15.11 10.81
CA ASN A 167 -14.95 -13.76 10.70
C ASN A 167 -13.83 -12.76 10.31
N PRO A 168 -13.93 -12.15 9.12
CA PRO A 168 -12.88 -11.25 8.65
C PRO A 168 -12.91 -9.86 9.32
N ASP A 169 -13.96 -9.52 10.06
CA ASP A 169 -14.04 -8.27 10.84
C ASP A 169 -13.15 -8.35 12.09
N ILE A 170 -12.99 -9.55 12.67
CA ILE A 170 -12.00 -9.80 13.73
C ILE A 170 -10.59 -9.59 13.19
N ARG A 171 -10.28 -10.13 12.00
CA ARG A 171 -8.98 -9.92 11.35
C ARG A 171 -8.70 -8.45 11.08
N ASP A 172 -9.71 -7.71 10.61
CA ASP A 172 -9.62 -6.26 10.38
C ASP A 172 -9.37 -5.50 11.70
N MET A 173 -10.08 -5.82 12.77
CA MET A 173 -9.88 -5.24 14.10
C MET A 173 -8.45 -5.48 14.61
N LEU A 174 -7.92 -6.70 14.48
CA LEU A 174 -6.54 -7.01 14.88
C LEU A 174 -5.53 -6.21 14.06
N LEU A 175 -5.69 -6.16 12.73
CA LEU A 175 -4.81 -5.42 11.83
C LEU A 175 -4.88 -3.90 12.07
N GLN A 176 -6.08 -3.36 12.32
CA GLN A 176 -6.28 -1.97 12.70
C GLN A 176 -5.58 -1.67 14.03
N SER A 177 -5.64 -2.58 15.00
CA SER A 177 -4.95 -2.44 16.29
C SER A 177 -3.43 -2.37 16.10
N ILE A 178 -2.84 -3.22 15.26
CA ILE A 178 -1.42 -3.13 14.87
C ILE A 178 -1.13 -1.75 14.25
N SER A 179 -1.94 -1.32 13.28
CA SER A 179 -1.76 -0.03 12.61
C SER A 179 -1.88 1.17 13.56
N VAL A 180 -2.73 1.10 14.59
CA VAL A 180 -2.86 2.12 15.63
C VAL A 180 -1.66 2.14 16.56
N LEU A 181 -1.19 0.98 17.02
CA LEU A 181 -0.07 0.89 17.95
C LEU A 181 1.23 1.39 17.33
N LEU A 182 1.51 1.02 16.09
CA LEU A 182 2.73 1.45 15.40
C LEU A 182 2.82 2.98 15.19
N GLN A 183 1.75 3.75 15.42
CA GLN A 183 1.78 5.22 15.40
C GLN A 183 2.55 5.86 16.56
N TYR A 184 2.93 5.08 17.58
CA TYR A 184 3.67 5.59 18.74
C TYR A 184 5.00 4.85 18.89
N ARG A 185 6.09 5.59 19.07
CA ARG A 185 7.46 5.05 19.21
C ARG A 185 7.56 3.97 20.29
N GLU A 186 6.88 4.17 21.41
CA GLU A 186 6.89 3.23 22.53
C GLU A 186 6.40 1.83 22.13
N TYR A 187 5.35 1.72 21.31
CA TYR A 187 4.87 0.41 20.85
C TYR A 187 5.72 -0.13 19.72
N VAL A 188 6.27 0.73 18.83
CA VAL A 188 7.23 0.27 17.82
C VAL A 188 8.36 -0.49 18.49
N GLN A 189 8.93 0.03 19.59
CA GLN A 189 9.97 -0.67 20.36
C GLN A 189 9.51 -2.02 20.92
N ARG A 190 8.24 -2.14 21.32
CA ARG A 190 7.66 -3.39 21.85
C ARG A 190 7.47 -4.44 20.75
N PHE A 191 7.03 -4.03 19.57
CA PHE A 191 7.05 -4.88 18.39
C PHE A 191 8.50 -5.27 18.03
N GLU A 192 9.43 -4.32 18.08
CA GLU A 192 10.84 -4.55 17.75
C GLU A 192 11.49 -5.59 18.66
N VAL A 193 11.10 -5.76 19.93
CA VAL A 193 11.67 -6.78 20.82
C VAL A 193 10.88 -8.09 20.86
N ASN A 194 9.66 -8.11 20.31
CA ASN A 194 8.81 -9.30 20.34
C ASN A 194 9.21 -10.30 19.25
N GLU A 195 9.50 -11.53 19.65
CA GLU A 195 9.98 -12.59 18.75
C GLU A 195 8.95 -12.98 17.68
N ALA A 196 7.69 -13.20 18.09
CA ALA A 196 6.60 -13.52 17.16
C ALA A 196 6.37 -12.38 16.15
N ALA A 197 6.49 -11.12 16.56
CA ALA A 197 6.39 -9.99 15.63
C ALA A 197 7.52 -10.00 14.59
N ARG A 198 8.75 -10.30 14.99
CA ARG A 198 9.90 -10.42 14.07
C ARG A 198 9.76 -11.59 13.09
N GLN A 199 9.17 -12.69 13.53
CA GLN A 199 9.03 -13.91 12.72
C GLN A 199 7.80 -13.86 11.81
N ASP A 200 6.63 -13.51 12.35
CA ASP A 200 5.34 -13.78 11.71
C ASP A 200 4.72 -12.55 11.04
N MET A 201 5.00 -11.34 11.56
CA MET A 201 4.26 -10.13 11.15
C MET A 201 4.48 -9.78 9.68
N ILE A 202 5.73 -9.68 9.23
CA ILE A 202 6.02 -9.27 7.86
C ILE A 202 5.57 -10.32 6.84
N PRO A 203 5.93 -11.62 6.97
CA PRO A 203 5.42 -12.64 6.04
C PRO A 203 3.89 -12.64 5.95
N SER A 204 3.21 -12.51 7.08
CA SER A 204 1.75 -12.44 7.12
C SER A 204 1.21 -11.22 6.38
N LEU A 205 1.76 -10.02 6.63
CA LEU A 205 1.37 -8.78 5.94
C LEU A 205 1.56 -8.88 4.41
N LEU A 206 2.66 -9.47 3.94
CA LEU A 206 2.90 -9.65 2.51
C LEU A 206 1.91 -10.63 1.90
N SER A 207 1.62 -11.74 2.60
CA SER A 207 0.75 -12.80 2.11
C SER A 207 -0.72 -12.39 1.99
N CYS A 208 -1.21 -11.55 2.91
CA CYS A 208 -2.60 -11.09 2.94
C CYS A 208 -2.81 -9.69 2.33
N PHE A 209 -1.81 -9.16 1.61
CA PHE A 209 -2.01 -7.98 0.77
C PHE A 209 -2.98 -8.31 -0.36
N ASP A 210 -4.27 -8.06 -0.16
CA ASP A 210 -5.34 -8.39 -1.10
C ASP A 210 -6.36 -7.23 -1.25
N ALA A 211 -7.44 -7.45 -2.01
CA ALA A 211 -8.46 -6.44 -2.27
C ALA A 211 -9.11 -5.85 -0.99
N ARG A 212 -9.10 -6.59 0.14
CA ARG A 212 -9.69 -6.15 1.41
C ARG A 212 -8.68 -5.41 2.27
N PHE A 213 -7.46 -5.94 2.41
CA PHE A 213 -6.50 -5.46 3.41
C PHE A 213 -5.35 -4.59 2.87
N TRP A 214 -5.28 -4.33 1.56
CA TRP A 214 -4.16 -3.59 0.99
C TRP A 214 -3.95 -2.19 1.60
N ILE A 215 -5.00 -1.44 1.94
CA ILE A 215 -4.89 -0.10 2.55
C ILE A 215 -4.25 -0.16 3.95
N PRO A 216 -4.80 -0.92 4.93
CA PRO A 216 -4.20 -1.01 6.25
C PRO A 216 -2.77 -1.57 6.21
N ILE A 217 -2.50 -2.57 5.35
CA ILE A 217 -1.15 -3.12 5.19
C ILE A 217 -0.18 -2.08 4.62
N SER A 218 -0.59 -1.34 3.58
CA SER A 218 0.24 -0.27 3.00
C SER A 218 0.61 0.77 4.06
N ASN A 219 -0.36 1.17 4.89
CA ASN A 219 -0.14 2.13 5.97
C ASN A 219 0.83 1.61 7.04
N ILE A 220 0.77 0.32 7.38
CA ILE A 220 1.72 -0.32 8.31
C ILE A 220 3.12 -0.31 7.69
N LEU A 221 3.27 -0.83 6.46
CA LEU A 221 4.57 -0.91 5.79
C LEU A 221 5.20 0.47 5.64
N LEU A 222 4.44 1.47 5.17
CA LEU A 222 4.91 2.85 5.01
C LEU A 222 5.42 3.46 6.31
N ARG A 223 4.79 3.13 7.43
CA ARG A 223 5.23 3.62 8.73
C ARG A 223 6.58 3.03 9.12
N LEU A 224 6.77 1.73 8.88
CA LEU A 224 8.00 1.01 9.19
C LEU A 224 9.18 1.47 8.29
N ILE A 225 8.92 1.71 7.00
CA ILE A 225 9.94 2.10 6.00
C ILE A 225 10.14 3.62 5.87
N LYS A 226 9.40 4.46 6.60
CA LYS A 226 9.42 5.91 6.41
C LYS A 226 10.83 6.51 6.51
N GLY A 227 11.13 7.49 5.66
CA GLY A 227 12.40 8.23 5.68
C GLY A 227 13.48 7.65 4.79
N THR A 228 13.14 6.69 3.92
CA THR A 228 14.02 6.12 2.91
C THR A 228 13.45 6.43 1.53
N GLY A 229 14.27 6.97 0.63
CA GLY A 229 13.85 7.27 -0.74
C GLY A 229 14.25 8.67 -1.17
N PHE A 230 13.99 8.95 -2.44
CA PHE A 230 14.22 10.22 -3.10
C PHE A 230 13.36 11.33 -2.48
N GLY A 231 13.99 12.43 -2.08
CA GLY A 231 13.32 13.57 -1.45
C GLY A 231 12.77 13.29 -0.04
N GLN A 232 13.16 12.18 0.60
CA GLN A 232 12.74 11.82 1.96
C GLN A 232 13.88 11.82 2.98
N ARG A 233 15.11 12.12 2.56
CA ARG A 233 16.28 12.17 3.43
C ARG A 233 16.35 13.51 4.17
N SER A 234 15.42 13.70 5.11
CA SER A 234 15.50 14.83 6.05
C SER A 234 16.53 14.55 7.16
N ARG A 235 17.06 15.62 7.77
CA ARG A 235 17.96 15.53 8.94
C ARG A 235 17.29 14.88 10.15
N HIS A 236 15.96 14.89 10.22
CA HIS A 236 15.19 14.29 11.31
C HIS A 236 14.61 12.95 10.87
N ARG A 237 15.07 11.86 11.51
CA ARG A 237 14.51 10.53 11.28
C ARG A 237 13.06 10.50 11.78
N PRO A 238 12.11 9.95 11.02
CA PRO A 238 10.74 9.77 11.49
C PRO A 238 10.72 8.87 12.73
N GLU A 239 10.14 9.36 13.83
CA GLU A 239 10.17 8.68 15.14
C GLU A 239 9.64 7.24 15.07
N CYS A 240 8.62 6.97 14.25
CA CYS A 240 7.98 5.66 14.15
C CYS A 240 8.59 4.73 13.07
N SER A 241 9.65 5.13 12.38
CA SER A 241 10.38 4.24 11.47
C SER A 241 11.11 3.13 12.26
N SER A 242 11.22 1.94 11.67
CA SER A 242 11.86 0.79 12.32
C SER A 242 12.92 0.16 11.42
N THR A 243 14.19 0.29 11.79
CA THR A 243 15.29 -0.39 11.08
C THR A 243 15.27 -1.90 11.27
N VAL A 244 14.74 -2.37 12.41
CA VAL A 244 14.59 -3.81 12.68
C VAL A 244 13.61 -4.40 11.68
N PHE A 245 12.40 -3.85 11.56
CA PHE A 245 11.40 -4.38 10.62
C PHE A 245 11.72 -4.10 9.16
N GLN A 246 12.49 -3.06 8.85
CA GLN A 246 13.08 -2.91 7.52
C GLN A 246 14.04 -4.05 7.19
N GLY A 247 14.86 -4.49 8.15
CA GLY A 247 15.71 -5.68 8.02
C GLY A 247 14.89 -6.95 7.81
N VAL A 248 13.94 -7.22 8.71
CA VAL A 248 13.03 -8.39 8.62
C VAL A 248 12.29 -8.42 7.27
N LEU A 249 11.82 -7.28 6.77
CA LEU A 249 11.20 -7.20 5.46
C LEU A 249 12.16 -7.54 4.33
N CYS A 250 13.42 -7.10 4.42
CA CYS A 250 14.42 -7.47 3.42
C CYS A 250 14.72 -8.97 3.48
N ASP A 251 14.93 -9.52 4.68
CA ASP A 251 15.25 -10.93 4.90
C ASP A 251 14.11 -11.83 4.41
N THR A 252 12.86 -11.49 4.76
CA THR A 252 11.66 -12.22 4.30
C THR A 252 11.57 -12.27 2.77
N CYS A 253 11.83 -11.16 2.08
CA CYS A 253 11.77 -11.11 0.62
C CYS A 253 12.89 -11.93 -0.04
N HIS A 254 14.09 -11.99 0.55
CA HIS A 254 15.19 -12.83 0.05
C HIS A 254 14.92 -14.32 0.28
N GLU A 255 14.44 -14.68 1.48
CA GLU A 255 14.17 -16.07 1.86
C GLU A 255 12.94 -16.65 1.14
N GLN A 256 11.97 -15.80 0.76
CA GLN A 256 10.73 -16.22 0.12
C GLN A 256 10.47 -15.51 -1.23
N PRO A 257 11.23 -15.83 -2.30
CA PRO A 257 11.11 -15.15 -3.59
C PRO A 257 9.72 -15.25 -4.24
N LEU A 258 9.00 -16.36 -4.04
CA LEU A 258 7.63 -16.53 -4.54
C LEU A 258 6.64 -15.60 -3.84
N LEU A 259 6.78 -15.42 -2.52
CA LEU A 259 5.98 -14.47 -1.75
C LEU A 259 6.27 -13.04 -2.21
N PHE A 260 7.56 -12.70 -2.40
CA PHE A 260 7.98 -11.42 -2.94
C PHE A 260 7.35 -11.14 -4.32
N SER A 261 7.50 -12.05 -5.28
CA SER A 261 6.91 -11.90 -6.62
C SER A 261 5.38 -11.78 -6.60
N SER A 262 4.70 -12.56 -5.77
CA SER A 262 3.24 -12.45 -5.60
C SER A 262 2.85 -11.09 -5.03
N PHE A 263 3.53 -10.66 -3.96
CA PHE A 263 3.28 -9.38 -3.30
C PHE A 263 3.54 -8.18 -4.22
N THR A 264 4.68 -8.14 -4.90
CA THR A 264 5.01 -7.05 -5.84
C THR A 264 4.01 -6.99 -7.00
N ASN A 265 3.60 -8.14 -7.54
CA ASN A 265 2.58 -8.17 -8.58
C ASN A 265 1.23 -7.61 -8.10
N ARG A 266 0.83 -7.91 -6.86
CA ARG A 266 -0.37 -7.31 -6.28
C ARG A 266 -0.21 -5.80 -6.11
N ILE A 267 0.95 -5.31 -5.65
CA ILE A 267 1.22 -3.86 -5.61
C ILE A 267 1.11 -3.23 -7.01
N PHE A 268 1.71 -3.83 -8.04
CA PHE A 268 1.63 -3.30 -9.42
C PHE A 268 0.19 -3.17 -9.91
N ASN A 269 -0.62 -4.21 -9.68
CA ASN A 269 -2.03 -4.21 -10.03
C ASN A 269 -2.80 -3.15 -9.24
N THR A 270 -2.61 -3.06 -7.93
CA THR A 270 -3.29 -2.07 -7.07
C THR A 270 -2.87 -0.65 -7.40
N LEU A 271 -1.59 -0.40 -7.70
CA LEU A 271 -1.08 0.92 -8.09
C LEU A 271 -1.71 1.36 -9.42
N ASN A 272 -1.69 0.50 -10.43
CA ASN A 272 -2.28 0.82 -11.73
C ASN A 272 -3.79 1.11 -11.60
N TRP A 273 -4.51 0.30 -10.82
CA TRP A 273 -5.93 0.55 -10.54
C TRP A 273 -6.15 1.89 -9.82
N THR A 274 -5.34 2.19 -8.80
CA THR A 274 -5.46 3.44 -8.04
C THR A 274 -5.19 4.67 -8.92
N ILE A 275 -4.23 4.58 -9.86
CA ILE A 275 -3.94 5.63 -10.84
C ILE A 275 -5.11 5.80 -11.82
N THR A 276 -5.71 4.71 -12.30
CA THR A 276 -6.91 4.80 -13.16
C THR A 276 -8.07 5.46 -12.43
N GLU A 277 -8.35 5.05 -11.19
CA GLU A 277 -9.39 5.67 -10.36
C GLU A 277 -9.08 7.14 -10.03
N PHE A 278 -7.80 7.50 -9.89
CA PHE A 278 -7.38 8.88 -9.73
C PHE A 278 -7.72 9.71 -10.97
N SER A 279 -7.41 9.23 -12.18
CA SER A 279 -7.77 9.91 -13.43
C SER A 279 -9.27 10.04 -13.63
N VAL A 280 -10.03 8.99 -13.31
CA VAL A 280 -11.50 9.04 -13.35
C VAL A 280 -12.02 10.09 -12.36
N ALA A 281 -11.53 10.09 -11.12
CA ALA A 281 -11.94 11.07 -10.11
C ALA A 281 -11.62 12.51 -10.54
N MET A 282 -10.47 12.75 -11.16
CA MET A 282 -10.10 14.06 -11.71
C MET A 282 -11.05 14.51 -12.81
N LYS A 283 -11.40 13.61 -13.73
CA LYS A 283 -12.35 13.91 -14.81
C LYS A 283 -13.74 14.21 -14.28
N GLU A 284 -14.26 13.39 -13.36
CA GLU A 284 -15.54 13.63 -12.67
C GLU A 284 -15.55 14.99 -11.97
N MET A 285 -14.44 15.36 -11.31
CA MET A 285 -14.30 16.65 -10.64
C MET A 285 -14.34 17.82 -11.63
N GLN A 286 -13.62 17.75 -12.75
CA GLN A 286 -13.64 18.79 -13.78
C GLN A 286 -15.01 18.92 -14.46
N ASP A 287 -15.68 17.80 -14.69
CA ASP A 287 -17.05 17.77 -15.20
C ASP A 287 -18.03 18.43 -14.23
N ALA A 288 -17.91 18.16 -12.92
CA ALA A 288 -18.73 18.80 -11.89
C ALA A 288 -18.51 20.32 -11.83
N ILE A 289 -17.25 20.77 -11.98
CA ILE A 289 -16.90 22.20 -12.04
C ILE A 289 -17.53 22.86 -13.27
N SER A 290 -17.37 22.24 -14.46
CA SER A 290 -17.92 22.79 -15.71
C SER A 290 -19.44 22.89 -15.69
N LYS A 291 -20.12 21.92 -15.08
CA LYS A 291 -21.59 21.89 -14.90
C LYS A 291 -22.09 22.70 -13.70
N ARG A 292 -21.19 23.37 -12.95
CA ARG A 292 -21.51 24.15 -11.73
C ARG A 292 -22.26 23.34 -10.66
N GLN A 293 -21.96 22.05 -10.53
CA GLN A 293 -22.55 21.15 -9.55
C GLN A 293 -21.83 21.24 -8.19
N VAL A 294 -22.16 22.29 -7.43
CA VAL A 294 -21.46 22.63 -6.17
C VAL A 294 -21.68 21.59 -5.05
N SER A 295 -22.80 20.85 -5.05
CA SER A 295 -23.14 19.88 -3.99
C SER A 295 -22.18 18.70 -3.93
N ASP A 296 -21.68 18.24 -5.08
CA ASP A 296 -20.93 16.99 -5.19
C ASP A 296 -19.42 17.23 -5.30
N LEU A 297 -19.02 18.49 -5.52
CA LEU A 297 -17.63 18.89 -5.73
C LEU A 297 -16.71 18.49 -4.57
N GLN A 298 -17.18 18.63 -3.33
CA GLN A 298 -16.39 18.25 -2.14
C GLN A 298 -16.13 16.73 -2.08
N GLN A 299 -17.09 15.92 -2.51
CA GLN A 299 -16.94 14.47 -2.55
C GLN A 299 -15.92 14.06 -3.61
N HIS A 300 -15.99 14.64 -4.82
CA HIS A 300 -15.02 14.40 -5.88
C HIS A 300 -13.61 14.85 -5.49
N GLN A 301 -13.46 16.02 -4.85
CA GLN A 301 -12.17 16.49 -4.33
C GLN A 301 -11.55 15.53 -3.31
N ARG A 302 -12.37 15.01 -2.38
CA ARG A 302 -11.91 14.02 -1.39
C ARG A 302 -11.48 12.72 -2.08
N LYS A 303 -12.24 12.24 -3.07
CA LYS A 303 -11.90 11.05 -3.87
C LYS A 303 -10.55 11.25 -4.58
N CYS A 304 -10.34 12.38 -5.26
CA CYS A 304 -9.06 12.72 -5.90
C CYS A 304 -7.90 12.70 -4.90
N THR A 305 -8.07 13.35 -3.75
CA THR A 305 -7.02 13.44 -2.71
C THR A 305 -6.66 12.05 -2.18
N ILE A 306 -7.66 11.21 -1.90
CA ILE A 306 -7.44 9.84 -1.40
C ILE A 306 -6.73 8.99 -2.45
N MET A 307 -7.19 8.99 -3.71
CA MET A 307 -6.57 8.18 -4.77
C MET A 307 -5.14 8.64 -5.09
N PHE A 308 -4.89 9.95 -5.03
CA PHE A 308 -3.53 10.49 -5.14
C PHE A 308 -2.64 10.00 -3.98
N GLU A 309 -3.08 10.19 -2.72
CA GLU A 309 -2.32 9.76 -1.55
C GLU A 309 -2.02 8.25 -1.59
N LEU A 310 -2.99 7.42 -1.99
CA LEU A 310 -2.81 5.97 -2.13
C LEU A 310 -1.83 5.60 -3.25
N SER A 311 -1.87 6.31 -4.39
CA SER A 311 -0.92 6.10 -5.50
C SER A 311 0.52 6.40 -5.07
N VAL A 312 0.72 7.54 -4.39
CA VAL A 312 2.02 7.92 -3.83
C VAL A 312 2.49 6.86 -2.84
N ASN A 313 1.62 6.45 -1.92
CA ASN A 313 1.91 5.47 -0.88
C ASN A 313 2.40 4.12 -1.45
N LEU A 314 1.70 3.57 -2.46
CA LEU A 314 2.12 2.35 -3.13
C LEU A 314 3.45 2.53 -3.87
N GLY A 315 3.64 3.67 -4.55
CA GLY A 315 4.91 4.02 -5.19
C GLY A 315 6.08 4.09 -4.19
N ARG A 316 5.87 4.63 -2.98
CA ARG A 316 6.88 4.68 -1.92
C ARG A 316 7.26 3.31 -1.37
N ILE A 317 6.32 2.36 -1.32
CA ILE A 317 6.64 0.97 -0.97
C ILE A 317 7.53 0.35 -2.07
N LEU A 318 7.17 0.50 -3.35
CA LEU A 318 8.00 0.02 -4.46
C LEU A 318 9.39 0.66 -4.48
N GLU A 319 9.49 1.95 -4.19
CA GLU A 319 10.75 2.67 -4.04
C GLU A 319 11.62 2.07 -2.95
N PHE A 320 11.07 1.77 -1.77
CA PHE A 320 11.82 1.10 -0.72
C PHE A 320 12.30 -0.30 -1.15
N LEU A 321 11.42 -1.09 -1.76
CA LEU A 321 11.75 -2.45 -2.21
C LEU A 321 12.87 -2.40 -3.24
N THR A 322 12.81 -1.50 -4.23
CA THR A 322 13.86 -1.37 -5.25
C THR A 322 15.16 -0.81 -4.66
N LEU A 323 15.09 0.11 -3.71
CA LEU A 323 16.26 0.66 -3.01
C LEU A 323 17.01 -0.41 -2.20
N ARG A 324 16.30 -1.34 -1.56
CA ARG A 324 16.89 -2.32 -0.64
C ARG A 324 17.07 -3.71 -1.25
N LEU A 325 16.31 -4.03 -2.28
CA LEU A 325 16.19 -5.36 -2.89
C LEU A 325 16.34 -5.31 -4.42
N ALA A 326 17.11 -4.35 -4.94
CA ALA A 326 17.39 -4.26 -6.38
C ALA A 326 17.85 -5.59 -7.01
N PRO A 327 18.69 -6.43 -6.37
CA PRO A 327 19.07 -7.72 -6.93
C PRO A 327 17.87 -8.64 -7.21
N LEU A 328 16.81 -8.62 -6.40
CA LEU A 328 15.61 -9.44 -6.64
C LEU A 328 14.83 -9.02 -7.90
N PHE A 329 15.05 -7.80 -8.40
CA PHE A 329 14.51 -7.34 -9.67
C PHE A 329 15.47 -7.61 -10.84
N LEU A 330 16.77 -7.41 -10.65
CA LEU A 330 17.78 -7.50 -11.72
C LEU A 330 18.27 -8.93 -11.98
N GLU A 331 18.21 -9.81 -10.98
CA GLU A 331 18.68 -11.20 -11.05
C GLU A 331 17.54 -12.21 -10.84
N GLY A 332 16.39 -11.75 -10.33
CA GLY A 332 15.23 -12.58 -10.06
C GLY A 332 14.37 -12.90 -11.29
N CYS A 333 13.07 -13.12 -11.05
CA CYS A 333 12.12 -13.36 -12.13
C CYS A 333 11.99 -12.11 -13.03
N GLU A 334 12.19 -12.28 -14.34
CA GLU A 334 12.09 -11.21 -15.36
C GLU A 334 10.82 -10.37 -15.20
N MET A 335 9.70 -11.05 -14.92
CA MET A 335 8.39 -10.42 -14.77
C MET A 335 8.33 -9.39 -13.64
N ASN A 336 9.17 -9.50 -12.60
CA ASN A 336 9.22 -8.51 -11.54
C ASN A 336 9.69 -7.15 -12.07
N LEU A 337 10.78 -7.14 -12.84
CA LEU A 337 11.32 -5.92 -13.45
C LEU A 337 10.41 -5.42 -14.58
N THR A 338 9.95 -6.30 -15.46
CA THR A 338 9.04 -5.93 -16.54
C THR A 338 7.77 -5.26 -16.02
N ARG A 339 7.11 -5.86 -15.01
CA ARG A 339 5.86 -5.31 -14.46
C ARG A 339 6.09 -4.02 -13.68
N LEU A 340 7.22 -3.90 -12.98
CA LEU A 340 7.65 -2.65 -12.33
C LEU A 340 7.78 -1.54 -13.37
N CYS A 341 8.54 -1.76 -14.46
CA CYS A 341 8.68 -0.79 -15.54
C CYS A 341 7.34 -0.45 -16.20
N GLU A 342 6.46 -1.44 -16.39
CA GLU A 342 5.10 -1.23 -16.94
C GLU A 342 4.26 -0.33 -16.04
N SER A 343 4.30 -0.55 -14.72
CA SER A 343 3.62 0.32 -13.76
C SER A 343 4.23 1.73 -13.68
N LEU A 344 5.56 1.86 -13.77
CA LEU A 344 6.22 3.17 -13.80
C LEU A 344 5.83 3.99 -15.02
N VAL A 345 5.93 3.38 -16.21
CA VAL A 345 5.57 4.04 -17.47
C VAL A 345 4.09 4.39 -17.48
N PHE A 346 3.24 3.50 -16.97
CA PHE A 346 1.81 3.77 -16.80
C PHE A 346 1.55 4.96 -15.88
N LEU A 347 2.21 5.05 -14.73
CA LEU A 347 2.09 6.22 -13.85
C LEU A 347 2.55 7.50 -14.57
N LEU A 348 3.72 7.47 -15.21
CA LEU A 348 4.28 8.61 -15.92
C LEU A 348 3.37 9.10 -17.05
N SER A 349 2.70 8.22 -17.79
CA SER A 349 1.79 8.64 -18.86
C SER A 349 0.54 9.36 -18.35
N HIS A 350 0.14 9.14 -17.09
CA HIS A 350 -1.01 9.82 -16.49
C HIS A 350 -0.63 11.12 -15.79
N THR A 351 0.65 11.31 -15.46
CA THR A 351 1.11 12.47 -14.67
C THR A 351 2.08 13.38 -15.39
N THR A 352 2.72 12.97 -16.49
CA THR A 352 3.74 13.78 -17.18
C THR A 352 3.38 14.09 -18.63
N CYS A 353 3.11 13.07 -19.45
CA CYS A 353 2.80 13.25 -20.86
C CYS A 353 1.65 12.33 -21.26
N GLY A 354 0.59 12.90 -21.81
CA GLY A 354 -0.60 12.16 -22.24
C GLY A 354 -1.88 12.95 -22.06
N PRO A 355 -3.03 12.42 -22.51
CA PRO A 355 -4.32 13.07 -22.34
C PRO A 355 -4.67 13.28 -20.85
N ASP A 356 -4.38 12.29 -20.00
CA ASP A 356 -4.63 12.37 -18.57
C ASP A 356 -3.65 13.30 -17.84
N ALA A 357 -2.43 13.48 -18.35
CA ALA A 357 -1.48 14.45 -17.80
C ALA A 357 -2.02 15.89 -17.94
N HIS A 358 -2.71 16.21 -19.03
CA HIS A 358 -3.37 17.51 -19.19
C HIS A 358 -4.52 17.69 -18.18
N LEU A 359 -5.24 16.62 -17.84
CA LEU A 359 -6.24 16.66 -16.76
C LEU A 359 -5.58 16.90 -15.41
N PHE A 360 -4.42 16.28 -15.16
CA PHE A 360 -3.66 16.48 -13.94
C PHE A 360 -3.17 17.94 -13.80
N ASP A 361 -2.55 18.50 -14.84
CA ASP A 361 -2.08 19.90 -14.82
C ASP A 361 -3.23 20.90 -14.62
N ASN A 362 -4.36 20.69 -15.30
CA ASN A 362 -5.56 21.49 -15.09
C ASN A 362 -6.05 21.42 -13.65
N THR A 363 -6.02 20.22 -13.05
CA THR A 363 -6.43 20.00 -11.65
C THR A 363 -5.54 20.76 -10.67
N LEU A 364 -4.23 20.77 -10.90
CA LEU A 364 -3.27 21.51 -10.07
C LEU A 364 -3.49 23.03 -10.14
N ARG A 365 -3.87 23.56 -11.31
CA ARG A 365 -4.16 24.99 -11.50
C ARG A 365 -5.39 25.48 -10.75
N LEU A 366 -6.31 24.59 -10.38
CA LEU A 366 -7.53 24.98 -9.67
C LEU A 366 -7.25 25.49 -8.24
N GLN A 367 -6.10 25.16 -7.64
CA GLN A 367 -5.64 25.63 -6.32
C GLN A 367 -6.75 25.66 -5.23
N MET A 368 -7.65 24.68 -5.24
CA MET A 368 -8.74 24.60 -4.27
C MET A 368 -8.31 23.78 -3.05
N GLN A 369 -8.63 24.20 -1.83
CA GLN A 369 -8.50 23.30 -0.68
C GLN A 369 -9.53 22.17 -0.76
N PRO A 370 -9.17 20.89 -0.50
CA PRO A 370 -7.91 20.38 0.08
C PRO A 370 -6.84 19.87 -0.93
N LEU A 371 -6.90 20.26 -2.21
CA LEU A 371 -5.99 19.79 -3.27
C LEU A 371 -4.54 20.25 -3.11
N GLU A 372 -4.20 21.09 -2.13
CA GLU A 372 -2.80 21.54 -1.86
C GLU A 372 -1.82 20.38 -1.66
N LYS A 373 -2.32 19.21 -1.25
CA LYS A 373 -1.52 17.99 -1.08
C LYS A 373 -1.21 17.28 -2.38
N ILE A 374 -1.95 17.54 -3.46
CA ILE A 374 -1.76 16.93 -4.76
C ILE A 374 -0.72 17.77 -5.51
N ASN A 375 0.40 17.15 -5.87
CA ASN A 375 1.44 17.82 -6.66
C ASN A 375 2.32 16.82 -7.41
N HIS A 376 2.97 17.30 -8.47
CA HIS A 376 3.91 16.51 -9.28
C HIS A 376 5.05 15.92 -8.44
N ALA A 377 5.64 16.70 -7.53
CA ALA A 377 6.80 16.27 -6.77
C ALA A 377 6.55 14.99 -5.96
N LEU A 378 5.41 14.88 -5.29
CA LEU A 378 5.11 13.74 -4.42
C LEU A 378 4.86 12.44 -5.21
N ILE A 379 4.20 12.51 -6.37
CA ILE A 379 3.87 11.33 -7.18
C ILE A 379 5.04 10.89 -8.08
N LEU A 380 5.87 11.83 -8.53
CA LEU A 380 7.02 11.53 -9.39
C LEU A 380 8.27 11.15 -8.60
N ALA A 381 8.44 11.63 -7.36
CA ALA A 381 9.57 11.28 -6.50
C ALA A 381 9.82 9.76 -6.36
N PRO A 382 8.82 8.91 -6.03
CA PRO A 382 9.05 7.47 -5.98
C PRO A 382 9.49 6.89 -7.34
N CYS A 383 9.00 7.43 -8.46
CA CYS A 383 9.40 6.97 -9.79
C CYS A 383 10.90 7.22 -10.03
N VAL A 384 11.37 8.43 -9.71
CA VAL A 384 12.80 8.78 -9.81
C VAL A 384 13.64 7.93 -8.86
N GLY A 385 13.18 7.73 -7.62
CA GLY A 385 13.87 6.89 -6.66
C GLY A 385 14.02 5.44 -7.10
N ILE A 386 12.98 4.87 -7.73
CA ILE A 386 13.04 3.51 -8.31
C ILE A 386 14.07 3.43 -9.45
N LEU A 387 14.00 4.36 -10.41
CA LEU A 387 14.94 4.41 -11.54
C LEU A 387 16.39 4.51 -11.07
N LEU A 388 16.67 5.44 -10.15
CA LEU A 388 18.00 5.61 -9.56
C LEU A 388 18.47 4.37 -8.80
N SER A 389 17.59 3.73 -8.02
CA SER A 389 17.95 2.57 -7.21
C SER A 389 18.39 1.39 -8.08
N LEU A 390 17.62 1.09 -9.13
CA LEU A 390 17.96 0.03 -10.07
C LEU A 390 19.21 0.38 -10.88
N HIS A 391 19.32 1.62 -11.37
CA HIS A 391 20.49 2.07 -12.10
C HIS A 391 21.78 1.94 -11.28
N ARG A 392 21.77 2.41 -10.02
CA ARG A 392 22.93 2.28 -9.12
C ARG A 392 23.29 0.81 -8.88
N ALA A 393 22.31 -0.06 -8.72
CA ALA A 393 22.55 -1.49 -8.52
C ALA A 393 23.17 -2.14 -9.77
N GLU A 394 22.68 -1.81 -10.97
CA GLU A 394 23.29 -2.27 -12.22
C GLU A 394 24.73 -1.77 -12.38
N GLN A 395 25.00 -0.49 -12.08
CA GLN A 395 26.35 0.07 -12.16
C GLN A 395 27.30 -0.58 -11.14
N ALA A 396 26.81 -0.82 -9.92
CA ALA A 396 27.58 -1.52 -8.90
C ALA A 396 27.90 -2.98 -9.31
N ALA A 397 26.92 -3.69 -9.89
CA ALA A 397 27.12 -5.04 -10.41
C ALA A 397 28.14 -5.07 -11.56
N LYS A 398 28.05 -4.12 -12.50
CA LYS A 398 29.03 -3.95 -13.59
C LYS A 398 30.44 -3.69 -13.05
N ALA A 399 30.58 -2.80 -12.07
CA ALA A 399 31.87 -2.49 -11.44
C ALA A 399 32.47 -3.70 -10.69
N ALA A 400 31.62 -4.54 -10.10
CA ALA A 400 32.01 -5.78 -9.44
C ALA A 400 32.28 -6.94 -10.42
N GLY A 401 32.00 -6.77 -11.73
CA GLY A 401 32.13 -7.83 -12.73
C GLY A 401 31.05 -8.92 -12.64
N THR A 402 29.96 -8.67 -11.91
CA THR A 402 28.84 -9.59 -11.78
C THR A 402 27.77 -9.28 -12.85
N PRO A 403 27.43 -10.23 -13.73
CA PRO A 403 26.42 -9.99 -14.75
C PRO A 403 25.01 -9.94 -14.12
N THR A 404 24.24 -8.90 -14.44
CA THR A 404 22.81 -8.85 -14.13
C THR A 404 22.04 -9.66 -15.17
N ALA A 405 21.01 -10.41 -14.76
CA ALA A 405 20.21 -11.21 -15.68
C ALA A 405 19.29 -10.33 -16.55
N HIS A 406 18.79 -9.24 -15.96
CA HIS A 406 17.89 -8.28 -16.60
C HIS A 406 18.49 -6.89 -16.52
N SER A 407 18.16 -6.03 -17.50
CA SER A 407 18.55 -4.62 -17.47
C SER A 407 17.36 -3.68 -17.43
N LEU A 408 17.44 -2.63 -16.61
CA LEU A 408 16.43 -1.58 -16.52
C LEU A 408 16.21 -0.92 -17.88
N VAL A 409 17.31 -0.50 -18.52
CA VAL A 409 17.27 0.22 -19.79
C VAL A 409 16.68 -0.67 -20.88
N ASP A 410 17.17 -1.91 -21.02
CA ASP A 410 16.66 -2.83 -22.03
C ASP A 410 15.18 -3.16 -21.80
N THR A 411 14.77 -3.34 -20.54
CA THR A 411 13.36 -3.59 -20.20
C THR A 411 12.47 -2.42 -20.61
N LEU A 412 12.85 -1.18 -20.30
CA LEU A 412 12.12 0.02 -20.70
C LEU A 412 12.01 0.16 -22.23
N LEU A 413 13.06 -0.25 -22.95
CA LEU A 413 13.07 -0.23 -24.43
C LEU A 413 12.13 -1.27 -25.05
N THR A 414 11.79 -2.36 -24.35
CA THR A 414 10.80 -3.33 -24.88
C THR A 414 9.38 -2.76 -24.94
N MET A 415 9.14 -1.59 -24.34
CA MET A 415 7.81 -1.03 -24.08
C MET A 415 7.48 0.12 -25.05
N GLU A 416 7.93 -0.01 -26.29
CA GLU A 416 8.09 1.07 -27.28
C GLU A 416 6.84 1.95 -27.50
N LEU A 417 5.64 1.38 -27.42
CA LEU A 417 4.38 2.13 -27.61
C LEU A 417 3.98 2.98 -26.40
N SER A 418 4.45 2.61 -25.21
CA SER A 418 4.08 3.23 -23.94
C SER A 418 5.19 4.09 -23.34
N CYS A 419 6.45 3.72 -23.56
CA CYS A 419 7.61 4.40 -23.00
C CYS A 419 8.06 5.54 -23.92
N SER A 420 7.45 6.72 -23.77
CA SER A 420 7.84 7.93 -24.50
C SER A 420 9.07 8.59 -23.89
N LEU A 421 9.95 9.12 -24.76
CA LEU A 421 11.07 9.95 -24.34
C LEU A 421 10.62 11.24 -23.62
N GLU A 422 9.41 11.73 -23.93
CA GLU A 422 8.87 12.94 -23.32
C GLU A 422 8.70 12.81 -21.79
N HIS A 423 8.41 11.60 -21.29
CA HIS A 423 8.33 11.36 -19.84
C HIS A 423 9.65 11.70 -19.14
N PHE A 424 10.77 11.26 -19.71
CA PHE A 424 12.10 11.49 -19.12
C PHE A 424 12.55 12.93 -19.29
N LYS A 425 12.21 13.58 -20.40
CA LYS A 425 12.43 15.03 -20.58
C LYS A 425 11.67 15.85 -19.53
N PHE A 426 10.42 15.48 -19.23
CA PHE A 426 9.66 16.12 -18.16
C PHE A 426 10.39 15.98 -16.82
N LEU A 427 10.77 14.76 -16.43
CA LEU A 427 11.50 14.50 -15.18
C LEU A 427 12.84 15.25 -15.10
N ARG A 428 13.55 15.37 -16.22
CA ARG A 428 14.82 16.12 -16.34
C ARG A 428 14.63 17.62 -16.14
N SER A 429 13.53 18.18 -16.65
CA SER A 429 13.20 19.60 -16.52
C SER A 429 12.56 19.99 -15.19
N PHE A 430 12.16 19.00 -14.38
CA PHE A 430 11.44 19.25 -13.13
C PHE A 430 12.35 19.86 -12.05
N GLN A 431 11.83 20.87 -11.34
CA GLN A 431 12.57 21.62 -10.32
C GLN A 431 12.66 20.87 -8.97
N TRP A 432 13.40 19.75 -8.94
CA TRP A 432 13.52 18.89 -7.75
C TRP A 432 14.10 19.60 -6.52
N ALA A 433 15.03 20.53 -6.71
CA ALA A 433 15.64 21.29 -5.62
C ALA A 433 14.63 22.21 -4.91
N GLU A 434 13.67 22.77 -5.64
CA GLU A 434 12.59 23.59 -5.06
C GLU A 434 11.56 22.72 -4.35
N ALA A 435 11.28 21.53 -4.88
CA ALA A 435 10.35 20.59 -4.28
C ALA A 435 10.84 19.95 -2.97
N PHE A 436 12.15 19.74 -2.85
CA PHE A 436 12.78 19.04 -1.72
C PHE A 436 14.02 19.77 -1.18
N PRO A 437 13.91 21.02 -0.71
CA PRO A 437 15.06 21.87 -0.38
C PRO A 437 15.93 21.35 0.78
N GLU A 438 15.39 20.47 1.62
CA GLU A 438 16.09 19.91 2.78
C GLU A 438 17.02 18.72 2.45
N ASP A 439 16.89 18.11 1.26
CA ASP A 439 17.64 16.91 0.90
C ASP A 439 18.97 17.27 0.21
N ALA A 440 20.03 17.37 1.01
CA ALA A 440 21.38 17.69 0.54
C ALA A 440 21.95 16.66 -0.45
N SER A 441 21.37 15.46 -0.54
CA SER A 441 21.84 14.43 -1.48
C SER A 441 21.31 14.62 -2.89
N LEU A 442 20.33 15.51 -3.11
CA LEU A 442 19.72 15.74 -4.42
C LEU A 442 20.71 16.06 -5.53
N THR A 443 21.74 16.88 -5.27
CA THR A 443 22.72 17.25 -6.31
C THR A 443 23.41 16.04 -6.91
N VAL A 444 23.81 15.07 -6.08
CA VAL A 444 24.43 13.82 -6.54
C VAL A 444 23.41 12.97 -7.28
N MET A 445 22.20 12.83 -6.72
CA MET A 445 21.12 12.04 -7.33
C MET A 445 20.71 12.57 -8.71
N MET A 446 20.72 13.89 -8.91
CA MET A 446 20.43 14.50 -10.21
C MET A 446 21.52 14.22 -11.24
N SER A 447 22.79 14.21 -10.85
CA SER A 447 23.88 13.83 -11.76
C SER A 447 23.76 12.38 -12.25
N GLU A 448 23.42 11.46 -11.36
CA GLU A 448 23.21 10.04 -11.71
C GLU A 448 21.96 9.86 -12.57
N LEU A 449 20.89 10.63 -12.29
CA LEU A 449 19.66 10.60 -13.08
C LEU A 449 19.93 11.08 -14.51
N GLU A 450 20.74 12.11 -14.64
CA GLU A 450 21.15 12.67 -15.93
C GLU A 450 21.94 11.65 -16.76
N GLU A 451 22.86 10.90 -16.13
CA GLU A 451 23.58 9.80 -16.79
C GLU A 451 22.62 8.72 -17.32
N LEU A 452 21.67 8.29 -16.48
CA LEU A 452 20.64 7.32 -16.88
C LEU A 452 19.80 7.83 -18.06
N PHE A 453 19.36 9.10 -18.01
CA PHE A 453 18.53 9.68 -19.07
C PHE A 453 19.29 9.82 -20.38
N ASN A 454 20.57 10.23 -20.35
CA ASN A 454 21.41 10.25 -21.55
C ASN A 454 21.57 8.85 -22.16
N MET A 455 21.75 7.82 -21.32
CA MET A 455 21.83 6.43 -21.77
C MET A 455 20.52 5.96 -22.41
N LEU A 456 19.37 6.28 -21.81
CA LEU A 456 18.05 5.96 -22.35
C LEU A 456 17.78 6.69 -23.67
N GLU A 457 18.09 7.98 -23.75
CA GLU A 457 17.97 8.81 -24.95
C GLU A 457 18.76 8.22 -26.11
N GLN A 458 20.03 7.88 -25.87
CA GLN A 458 20.90 7.29 -26.87
C GLN A 458 20.36 5.94 -27.35
N ARG A 459 20.04 5.02 -26.43
CA ARG A 459 19.54 3.68 -26.79
C ARG A 459 18.19 3.70 -27.51
N MET A 460 17.29 4.62 -27.13
CA MET A 460 16.04 4.81 -27.87
C MET A 460 16.28 5.36 -29.28
N SER A 461 17.25 6.27 -29.44
CA SER A 461 17.64 6.79 -30.76
C SER A 461 18.23 5.69 -31.65
N ASP A 462 19.14 4.87 -31.10
CA ASP A 462 19.77 3.76 -31.81
C ASP A 462 18.72 2.76 -32.32
N ARG A 463 17.78 2.35 -31.47
CA ARG A 463 16.68 1.45 -31.87
C ARG A 463 15.79 2.05 -32.96
N ARG A 464 15.50 3.35 -32.89
CA ARG A 464 14.71 4.04 -33.94
C ARG A 464 15.47 4.05 -35.26
N ALA A 465 16.78 4.28 -35.24
CA ALA A 465 17.62 4.24 -36.44
C ALA A 465 17.70 2.83 -37.03
N GLU A 466 17.93 1.79 -36.21
CA GLU A 466 17.93 0.40 -36.63
C GLU A 466 16.60 0.00 -37.28
N ARG A 467 15.48 0.46 -36.73
CA ARG A 467 14.16 0.19 -37.28
C ARG A 467 13.94 0.92 -38.61
N ALA A 468 14.28 2.20 -38.69
CA ALA A 468 14.19 2.97 -39.94
C ALA A 468 15.04 2.31 -41.05
N GLN A 469 16.22 1.79 -40.68
CA GLN A 469 17.06 1.02 -41.59
C GLN A 469 16.38 -0.30 -42.02
N ARG A 470 15.82 -1.09 -41.09
CA ARG A 470 15.09 -2.33 -41.43
C ARG A 470 13.87 -2.08 -42.31
N GLU A 471 13.15 -0.97 -42.08
CA GLU A 471 12.02 -0.55 -42.90
C GLU A 471 12.47 -0.12 -44.30
N ALA A 472 13.60 0.60 -44.42
CA ALA A 472 14.20 0.93 -45.70
C ALA A 472 14.68 -0.32 -46.46
N GLU A 473 15.35 -1.27 -45.80
CA GLU A 473 15.78 -2.54 -46.40
C GLU A 473 14.60 -3.42 -46.87
N ARG A 474 13.47 -3.38 -46.15
CA ARG A 474 12.21 -4.01 -46.58
C ARG A 474 11.59 -3.31 -47.78
N ALA A 475 11.60 -1.98 -47.81
CA ALA A 475 11.10 -1.20 -48.95
C ALA A 475 11.95 -1.42 -50.22
N GLU A 476 13.26 -1.70 -50.05
CA GLU A 476 14.18 -2.06 -51.14
C GLU A 476 14.09 -3.53 -51.59
N GLY A 477 13.19 -4.34 -51.01
CA GLY A 477 12.98 -5.73 -51.41
C GLY A 477 14.11 -6.70 -51.03
N LYS A 478 15.02 -6.29 -50.13
CA LYS A 478 16.15 -7.12 -49.65
C LYS A 478 15.84 -7.85 -48.33
N GLY A 479 14.66 -7.65 -47.75
CA GLY A 479 14.24 -8.32 -46.52
C GLY A 479 13.79 -9.76 -46.76
N LYS A 480 14.25 -10.70 -45.91
CA LYS A 480 13.64 -12.04 -45.81
C LYS A 480 12.13 -11.86 -45.57
N GLN A 481 11.30 -12.47 -46.43
CA GLN A 481 9.87 -12.64 -46.14
C GLN A 481 9.76 -13.38 -44.81
N ILE A 482 9.11 -12.74 -43.82
CA ILE A 482 8.83 -13.40 -42.55
C ILE A 482 7.74 -14.43 -42.84
N GLU A 483 8.05 -15.68 -42.53
CA GLU A 483 7.16 -16.83 -42.59
C GLU A 483 5.84 -16.54 -41.83
N THR A 484 4.74 -16.85 -42.51
CA THR A 484 3.36 -17.08 -42.05
C THR A 484 2.95 -16.62 -40.64
N ASP A 485 1.85 -15.85 -40.62
CA ASP A 485 1.07 -15.34 -39.47
C ASP A 485 0.77 -16.42 -38.39
N ASP A 486 0.74 -17.71 -38.78
CA ASP A 486 0.47 -18.86 -37.91
C ASP A 486 1.54 -19.11 -36.82
N SER A 487 2.73 -18.52 -36.94
CA SER A 487 3.82 -18.65 -35.96
C SER A 487 3.77 -17.61 -34.83
N LEU A 488 2.90 -16.60 -34.94
CA LEU A 488 2.78 -15.52 -33.96
C LEU A 488 1.84 -15.91 -32.81
N CYS A 489 2.19 -15.48 -31.62
CA CYS A 489 1.37 -15.67 -30.43
C CYS A 489 0.07 -14.88 -30.56
N SER A 490 -1.06 -15.58 -30.60
CA SER A 490 -2.41 -15.02 -30.70
C SER A 490 -2.87 -14.14 -29.52
N ILE A 491 -2.03 -14.00 -28.48
CA ILE A 491 -2.32 -13.15 -27.32
C ILE A 491 -1.68 -11.78 -27.45
N CYS A 492 -0.44 -11.72 -27.93
CA CYS A 492 0.27 -10.44 -28.10
C CYS A 492 0.38 -9.99 -29.55
N TYR A 493 0.16 -10.89 -30.52
CA TYR A 493 0.37 -10.67 -31.96
C TYR A 493 1.76 -10.08 -32.31
N ALA A 494 2.75 -10.31 -31.44
CA ALA A 494 4.05 -9.64 -31.52
C ALA A 494 5.23 -10.60 -31.38
N SER A 495 5.14 -11.59 -30.50
CA SER A 495 6.18 -12.60 -30.27
C SER A 495 5.79 -13.91 -30.93
N THR A 496 6.76 -14.70 -31.38
CA THR A 496 6.53 -16.06 -31.87
C THR A 496 6.09 -16.99 -30.74
N ILE A 497 5.36 -18.06 -31.10
CA ILE A 497 4.96 -19.12 -30.17
C ILE A 497 6.21 -19.93 -29.81
N ASP A 498 6.51 -20.04 -28.51
CA ASP A 498 7.72 -20.71 -28.01
C ASP A 498 7.44 -21.59 -26.77
N THR A 499 6.20 -21.63 -26.27
CA THR A 499 5.84 -22.26 -25.00
C THR A 499 4.53 -23.03 -25.11
N GLU A 500 4.52 -24.24 -24.58
CA GLU A 500 3.35 -25.13 -24.44
C GLU A 500 2.91 -25.26 -22.98
N PHE A 501 1.60 -25.35 -22.73
CA PHE A 501 1.02 -25.42 -21.39
C PHE A 501 0.58 -26.85 -21.07
N LEU A 502 0.91 -27.35 -19.88
CA LEU A 502 0.54 -28.69 -19.45
C LEU A 502 -0.58 -28.66 -18.40
N PRO A 503 -1.57 -29.56 -18.46
CA PRO A 503 -1.72 -30.67 -19.42
C PRO A 503 -2.50 -30.32 -20.70
N CYS A 504 -3.01 -29.08 -20.85
CA CYS A 504 -3.97 -28.73 -21.89
C CYS A 504 -3.39 -28.53 -23.31
N LYS A 505 -2.06 -28.54 -23.46
CA LYS A 505 -1.28 -28.43 -24.70
C LYS A 505 -1.53 -27.19 -25.56
N HIS A 506 -2.19 -26.18 -25.02
CA HIS A 506 -2.27 -24.89 -25.71
C HIS A 506 -0.91 -24.20 -25.72
N GLN A 507 -0.68 -23.31 -26.68
CA GLN A 507 0.62 -22.71 -26.93
C GLN A 507 0.54 -21.18 -27.01
N SER A 508 1.57 -20.50 -26.53
CA SER A 508 1.77 -19.05 -26.70
C SER A 508 3.24 -18.68 -26.59
N CYS A 509 3.57 -17.39 -26.69
CA CYS A 509 4.87 -16.94 -26.23
C CYS A 509 4.99 -17.05 -24.69
N LYS A 510 6.21 -17.24 -24.21
CA LYS A 510 6.55 -17.42 -22.79
C LYS A 510 6.09 -16.24 -21.95
N ARG A 511 6.22 -15.02 -22.49
CA ARG A 511 5.85 -13.78 -21.80
C ARG A 511 4.36 -13.71 -21.48
N CYS A 512 3.49 -14.08 -22.42
CA CYS A 512 2.04 -14.06 -22.23
C CYS A 512 1.58 -15.07 -21.17
N ILE A 513 2.05 -16.32 -21.24
CA ILE A 513 1.68 -17.33 -20.25
C ILE A 513 2.28 -17.04 -18.89
N SER A 514 3.55 -16.60 -18.82
CA SER A 514 4.18 -16.23 -17.54
C SER A 514 3.40 -15.12 -16.85
N ARG A 515 2.93 -14.11 -17.60
CA ARG A 515 2.08 -13.03 -17.06
C ARG A 515 0.72 -13.53 -16.57
N GLN A 516 0.10 -14.47 -17.28
CA GLN A 516 -1.15 -15.08 -16.85
C GLN A 516 -0.97 -15.84 -15.52
N LEU A 517 0.05 -16.69 -15.43
CA LEU A 517 0.28 -17.57 -14.28
C LEU A 517 0.57 -16.81 -12.98
N ILE A 518 1.05 -15.58 -13.07
CA ILE A 518 1.24 -14.72 -11.89
C ILE A 518 -0.12 -14.31 -11.28
N ASN A 519 -1.17 -14.15 -12.10
CA ASN A 519 -2.50 -13.74 -11.64
C ASN A 519 -3.47 -14.92 -11.48
N SER A 520 -3.34 -15.94 -12.31
CA SER A 520 -4.24 -17.09 -12.37
C SER A 520 -3.52 -18.31 -12.94
N ALA A 521 -3.51 -19.41 -12.21
CA ALA A 521 -2.94 -20.69 -12.64
C ALA A 521 -3.82 -21.42 -13.68
N ARG A 522 -4.47 -20.68 -14.59
CA ARG A 522 -5.40 -21.19 -15.59
C ARG A 522 -5.02 -20.75 -17.00
N CYS A 523 -5.21 -21.66 -17.95
CA CYS A 523 -5.02 -21.41 -19.37
C CYS A 523 -6.05 -20.41 -19.88
N PHE A 524 -5.62 -19.38 -20.60
CA PHE A 524 -6.53 -18.37 -21.15
C PHE A 524 -7.39 -18.86 -22.32
N PHE A 525 -7.05 -20.00 -22.95
CA PHE A 525 -7.85 -20.57 -24.04
C PHE A 525 -8.97 -21.49 -23.55
N CYS A 526 -8.67 -22.40 -22.62
CA CYS A 526 -9.61 -23.45 -22.18
C CYS A 526 -9.99 -23.36 -20.70
N ASN A 527 -9.43 -22.41 -19.95
CA ASN A 527 -9.67 -22.21 -18.51
C ASN A 527 -9.26 -23.41 -17.61
N ALA A 528 -8.61 -24.43 -18.18
CA ALA A 528 -8.04 -25.55 -17.41
C ALA A 528 -6.87 -25.08 -16.55
N THR A 529 -6.64 -25.74 -15.41
CA THR A 529 -5.47 -25.51 -14.57
C THR A 529 -4.20 -25.80 -15.36
N VAL A 530 -3.21 -24.91 -15.26
CA VAL A 530 -1.89 -25.09 -15.87
C VAL A 530 -0.94 -25.51 -14.77
N ASP A 531 -0.47 -26.76 -14.85
CA ASP A 531 0.41 -27.35 -13.85
C ASP A 531 1.88 -26.96 -14.10
N SER A 532 2.27 -26.86 -15.37
CA SER A 532 3.61 -26.44 -15.79
C SER A 532 3.62 -25.93 -17.24
N ILE A 533 4.72 -25.29 -17.63
CA ILE A 533 4.96 -24.83 -19.00
C ILE A 533 6.26 -25.44 -19.53
N SER A 534 6.29 -25.77 -20.82
CA SER A 534 7.46 -26.36 -21.49
C SER A 534 7.84 -25.58 -22.74
N PRO A 535 9.14 -25.34 -23.00
CA PRO A 535 9.56 -24.72 -24.25
C PRO A 535 9.27 -25.63 -25.44
N ILE A 536 8.82 -25.04 -26.55
CA ILE A 536 8.62 -25.75 -27.82
C ILE A 536 9.97 -25.80 -28.52
N ALA A 537 10.49 -26.99 -28.77
CA ALA A 537 11.68 -27.14 -29.59
C ALA A 537 11.33 -26.70 -31.02
N VAL A 538 12.05 -25.70 -31.54
CA VAL A 538 11.99 -25.34 -32.95
C VAL A 538 12.50 -26.55 -33.72
N THR A 539 11.61 -27.37 -34.25
CA THR A 539 11.98 -28.37 -35.25
C THR A 539 12.23 -27.61 -36.53
N ASP A 540 13.51 -27.46 -36.90
CA ASP A 540 13.90 -27.12 -38.27
C ASP A 540 13.18 -28.10 -39.21
N VAL A 541 12.15 -27.62 -39.91
CA VAL A 541 11.51 -28.38 -40.98
C VAL A 541 12.58 -28.52 -42.07
N PRO A 542 13.00 -29.74 -42.47
CA PRO A 542 13.91 -29.90 -43.58
C PRO A 542 13.28 -29.27 -44.81
N ASN A 543 14.07 -28.46 -45.49
CA ASN A 543 13.70 -27.79 -46.72
C ASN A 543 13.56 -28.86 -47.82
N ASP A 544 12.41 -29.55 -47.88
CA ASP A 544 12.07 -30.43 -49.00
C ASP A 544 11.74 -29.56 -50.21
N SER A 545 12.80 -29.09 -50.85
CA SER A 545 12.80 -28.62 -52.22
C SER A 545 13.77 -29.50 -53.00
N GLN A 546 13.28 -29.96 -54.16
CA GLN A 546 13.95 -30.76 -55.19
C GLN A 546 13.86 -32.28 -55.02
N THR A 547 12.93 -32.91 -55.75
CA THR A 547 13.21 -33.38 -57.13
C THR A 547 11.92 -33.89 -57.78
N ASP A 548 11.42 -33.14 -58.76
CA ASP A 548 10.73 -33.70 -59.95
C ASP A 548 11.71 -33.52 -61.14
N ASP A 549 11.61 -34.45 -62.10
CA ASP A 549 12.31 -34.54 -63.41
C ASP A 549 13.74 -35.12 -63.45
N GLN A 550 13.85 -36.46 -63.51
CA GLN A 550 14.32 -37.22 -64.69
C GLN A 550 14.22 -38.74 -64.51
#